data_AF-A0A2E8F3C9-F1
#
_entry.id   AF-A0A2E8F3C9-F1
#
_cell.length_a   1.000
_cell.length_b   1.000
_cell.length_c   1.000
_cell.angle_alpha   90.00
_cell.angle_beta   90.00
_cell.angle_gamma   90.00
#
_symmetry.space_group_name_H-M   'P 1'
#
loop_
_entity.id
_entity.type
_entity.pdbx_description
1 polymer ?
#
loop_
_entity_poly.entity_id
_entity_poly.type
_entity_poly.pdbx_seq_one_letter_code
_entity_poly.pdbx_strand_id
1 'polypeptide(L)'
;MRKDDVEAKPVLHAVVSRLHGSTLVEVLATLGILSVAVASAGNRLFQVFSFQTSHGDEALFPKRLRQPGSWFSGGALNSQTASYEDGDPMDLHSAADSVTLSWTGSDGTMHSSTYQVSGDSFERDYGGRINHLANRAVDDSARFIHCGNLLTLELGVEDEPGSDRKPVLWTYLRRQN
;
A
#
# COMPACT_ATOMS: atom_id res chain seq x y z
N MET A 1 1.30 56.90 32.47
CA MET A 1 0.06 56.16 32.83
C MET A 1 0.22 54.72 32.34
N ARG A 2 -0.36 53.71 33.02
CA ARG A 2 -0.54 52.34 32.46
C ARG A 2 -1.73 52.36 31.44
N LYS A 3 -2.15 51.34 30.68
CA LYS A 3 -1.81 49.90 30.40
C LYS A 3 -2.36 49.62 28.94
N ASP A 4 -2.20 48.55 28.15
CA ASP A 4 -1.72 47.14 28.20
C ASP A 4 -0.61 46.91 27.15
N ASP A 5 0.18 45.82 27.06
CA ASP A 5 0.12 44.39 27.42
C ASP A 5 -0.73 43.45 26.53
N VAL A 6 -0.10 42.89 25.48
CA VAL A 6 -0.43 41.54 24.97
C VAL A 6 0.87 40.75 24.87
N GLU A 7 1.07 39.82 25.80
CA GLU A 7 2.34 39.13 26.02
C GLU A 7 2.45 37.84 25.17
N ALA A 8 3.09 37.93 24.00
CA ALA A 8 3.48 36.76 23.21
C ALA A 8 4.70 36.03 23.83
N LYS A 9 4.47 35.40 24.99
CA LYS A 9 5.50 34.76 25.81
C LYS A 9 6.21 33.63 25.04
N PRO A 10 7.56 33.62 24.95
CA PRO A 10 8.28 32.62 24.16
C PRO A 10 8.28 31.25 24.85
N VAL A 11 7.47 30.31 24.34
CA VAL A 11 7.40 28.91 24.80
C VAL A 11 8.77 28.21 24.77
N LEU A 12 9.67 28.66 23.89
CA LEU A 12 11.08 28.25 23.81
C LEU A 12 11.87 28.38 25.13
N HIS A 13 11.46 29.28 26.04
CA HIS A 13 12.26 29.59 27.24
C HIS A 13 12.06 28.63 28.42
N ALA A 14 11.15 27.65 28.30
CA ALA A 14 10.82 26.69 29.36
C ALA A 14 11.72 25.43 29.40
N VAL A 15 12.43 25.12 28.30
CA VAL A 15 13.22 23.87 28.17
C VAL A 15 14.63 24.00 28.77
N VAL A 16 15.19 25.21 28.80
CA VAL A 16 16.62 25.44 29.11
C VAL A 16 16.92 25.44 30.62
N SER A 17 15.95 25.75 31.48
CA SER A 17 16.17 26.08 32.90
C SER A 17 16.11 24.90 33.89
N ARG A 18 16.23 23.64 33.42
CA ARG A 18 16.35 22.45 34.29
C ARG A 18 17.53 21.52 33.98
N LEU A 19 18.51 21.96 33.19
CA LEU A 19 19.74 21.19 32.89
C LEU A 19 20.76 21.24 34.05
N HIS A 20 20.38 20.76 35.23
CA HIS A 20 21.33 20.42 36.30
C HIS A 20 21.85 18.99 36.07
N GLY A 21 22.96 18.86 35.33
CA GLY A 21 23.79 17.65 35.36
C GLY A 21 23.58 16.59 34.28
N SER A 22 23.08 16.95 33.09
CA SER A 22 23.06 16.01 31.95
C SER A 22 24.47 15.72 31.44
N THR A 23 24.85 14.45 31.28
CA THR A 23 26.18 14.09 30.73
C THR A 23 26.20 14.14 29.20
N LEU A 24 27.38 14.30 28.58
CA LEU A 24 27.52 14.29 27.11
C LEU A 24 26.93 13.01 26.47
N VAL A 25 27.09 11.88 27.15
CA VAL A 25 26.57 10.56 26.75
C VAL A 25 25.04 10.56 26.66
N GLU A 26 24.37 11.28 27.55
CA GLU A 26 22.91 11.36 27.64
C GLU A 26 22.30 12.21 26.52
N VAL A 27 22.99 13.29 26.13
CA VAL A 27 22.65 14.10 24.94
C VAL A 27 22.85 13.30 23.65
N LEU A 28 23.93 12.50 23.56
CA LEU A 28 24.16 11.62 22.42
C LEU A 28 23.15 10.46 22.35
N ALA A 29 22.77 9.87 23.48
CA ALA A 29 21.78 8.81 23.56
C ALA A 29 20.38 9.30 23.14
N THR A 30 19.96 10.48 23.61
CA THR A 30 18.67 11.08 23.22
C THR A 30 18.63 11.48 21.74
N LEU A 31 19.73 12.01 21.18
CA LEU A 31 19.86 12.22 19.73
C LEU A 31 19.78 10.91 18.92
N GLY A 32 20.41 9.83 19.41
CA GLY A 32 20.35 8.50 18.79
C GLY A 32 18.94 7.89 18.79
N ILE A 33 18.23 7.98 19.92
CA ILE A 33 16.84 7.51 20.02
C ILE A 33 15.92 8.34 19.10
N LEU A 34 16.13 9.65 19.02
CA LEU A 34 15.34 10.54 18.17
C LEU A 34 15.56 10.25 16.67
N SER A 35 16.79 9.96 16.22
CA SER A 35 17.05 9.62 14.82
C SER A 35 16.43 8.29 14.42
N VAL A 36 16.49 7.26 15.29
CA VAL A 36 15.79 5.98 15.09
C VAL A 36 14.27 6.18 15.05
N ALA A 37 13.70 7.00 15.92
CA ALA A 37 12.28 7.31 15.92
C ALA A 37 11.85 7.98 14.60
N VAL A 38 12.57 9.01 14.15
CA VAL A 38 12.30 9.73 12.89
C VAL A 38 12.45 8.81 11.68
N ALA A 39 13.49 7.96 11.62
CA ALA A 39 13.65 6.97 10.55
C ALA A 39 12.49 5.96 10.52
N SER A 40 12.04 5.49 11.69
CA SER A 40 10.90 4.56 11.78
C SER A 40 9.57 5.21 11.35
N ALA A 41 9.37 6.49 11.66
CA ALA A 41 8.21 7.25 11.22
C ALA A 41 8.25 7.53 9.71
N GLY A 42 9.42 7.89 9.16
CA GLY A 42 9.63 8.09 7.72
C GLY A 42 9.27 6.85 6.90
N ASN A 43 9.83 5.68 7.24
CA ASN A 43 9.51 4.43 6.54
C ASN A 43 8.02 4.08 6.61
N ARG A 44 7.36 4.29 7.76
CA ARG A 44 5.91 4.05 7.92
C ARG A 44 5.06 5.01 7.09
N LEU A 45 5.45 6.28 6.99
CA LEU A 45 4.77 7.26 6.14
C LEU A 45 4.90 6.91 4.65
N PHE A 46 6.09 6.53 4.18
CA PHE A 46 6.28 6.12 2.78
C PHE A 46 5.54 4.83 2.43
N GLN A 47 5.37 3.88 3.36
CA GLN A 47 4.50 2.71 3.13
C GLN A 47 3.05 3.12 2.88
N VAL A 48 2.51 4.07 3.65
CA VAL A 48 1.13 4.57 3.49
C VAL A 48 0.95 5.42 2.23
N PHE A 49 1.95 6.20 1.81
CA PHE A 49 1.91 7.01 0.58
C PHE A 49 2.38 6.27 -0.68
N SER A 50 2.15 4.97 -0.74
CA SER A 50 2.34 4.19 -1.97
C SER A 50 1.26 4.56 -2.98
N PHE A 51 1.58 5.49 -3.89
CA PHE A 51 0.62 6.15 -4.79
C PHE A 51 -0.27 5.15 -5.56
N GLN A 52 -1.56 5.13 -5.22
CA GLN A 52 -2.62 4.58 -6.08
C GLN A 52 -2.88 5.55 -7.24
N THR A 53 -1.98 5.58 -8.22
CA THR A 53 -2.21 6.27 -9.48
C THR A 53 -3.08 5.43 -10.39
N SER A 54 -4.40 5.42 -10.13
CA SER A 54 -5.35 5.06 -11.20
C SER A 54 -5.20 6.09 -12.32
N HIS A 55 -4.87 5.65 -13.54
CA HIS A 55 -4.68 6.57 -14.68
C HIS A 55 -5.94 6.76 -15.55
N GLY A 56 -7.11 6.50 -14.96
CA GLY A 56 -8.32 7.24 -15.25
C GLY A 56 -8.53 8.31 -14.17
N ASP A 57 -9.28 9.36 -14.51
CA ASP A 57 -9.75 10.41 -13.59
C ASP A 57 -10.20 9.84 -12.23
N GLU A 58 -10.03 10.55 -11.11
CA GLU A 58 -10.41 9.99 -9.79
C GLU A 58 -11.94 9.76 -9.66
N ALA A 59 -12.70 10.39 -10.57
CA ALA A 59 -14.12 10.17 -10.81
C ALA A 59 -14.46 8.91 -11.66
N LEU A 60 -13.49 8.36 -12.40
CA LEU A 60 -13.66 7.20 -13.29
C LEU A 60 -13.35 5.86 -12.61
N PHE A 61 -12.58 5.81 -11.52
CA PHE A 61 -12.37 4.55 -10.78
C PHE A 61 -13.65 4.19 -10.00
N PRO A 62 -14.42 3.15 -10.41
CA PRO A 62 -15.77 2.94 -9.92
C PRO A 62 -15.83 2.78 -8.41
N LYS A 63 -16.89 3.29 -7.77
CA LYS A 63 -17.08 3.16 -6.31
C LYS A 63 -17.05 1.68 -5.86
N ARG A 64 -17.47 0.77 -6.74
CA ARG A 64 -17.41 -0.69 -6.55
C ARG A 64 -15.98 -1.23 -6.46
N LEU A 65 -15.02 -0.65 -7.20
CA LEU A 65 -13.63 -1.13 -7.26
C LEU A 65 -12.72 -0.52 -6.19
N ARG A 66 -13.14 0.53 -5.48
CA ARG A 66 -12.30 1.16 -4.43
C ARG A 66 -11.88 0.19 -3.32
N GLN A 67 -12.77 -0.73 -2.91
CA GLN A 67 -12.42 -1.77 -1.93
C GLN A 67 -11.52 -2.88 -2.53
N PRO A 68 -11.84 -3.50 -3.68
CA PRO A 68 -10.92 -4.37 -4.41
C PRO A 68 -9.51 -3.81 -4.60
N GLY A 69 -9.40 -2.58 -5.10
CA GLY A 69 -8.12 -1.92 -5.35
C GLY A 69 -7.33 -1.69 -4.07
N SER A 70 -8.01 -1.39 -2.95
CA SER A 70 -7.38 -1.32 -1.62
C SER A 70 -6.88 -2.69 -1.15
N TRP A 71 -7.64 -3.78 -1.33
CA TRP A 71 -7.19 -5.14 -1.00
C TRP A 71 -5.99 -5.56 -1.83
N PHE A 72 -6.05 -5.38 -3.15
CA PHE A 72 -4.96 -5.71 -4.08
C PHE A 72 -3.70 -4.90 -3.78
N SER A 73 -3.82 -3.59 -3.59
CA SER A 73 -2.69 -2.72 -3.21
C SER A 73 -2.09 -3.13 -1.86
N GLY A 74 -2.93 -3.43 -0.87
CA GLY A 74 -2.49 -3.94 0.44
C GLY A 74 -1.79 -5.29 0.34
N GLY A 75 -2.22 -6.17 -0.58
CA GLY A 75 -1.54 -7.41 -0.92
C GLY A 75 -0.15 -7.15 -1.49
N ALA A 76 -0.06 -6.38 -2.57
CA ALA A 76 1.19 -6.06 -3.26
C ALA A 76 2.23 -5.40 -2.34
N LEU A 77 1.81 -4.41 -1.53
CA LEU A 77 2.71 -3.67 -0.64
C LEU A 77 3.24 -4.46 0.57
N ASN A 78 2.63 -5.60 0.88
CA ASN A 78 3.21 -6.59 1.80
C ASN A 78 4.07 -7.64 1.07
N SER A 79 3.74 -7.90 -0.20
CA SER A 79 4.28 -8.99 -1.00
C SER A 79 5.67 -8.71 -1.56
N GLN A 80 6.51 -9.73 -1.43
CA GLN A 80 7.91 -9.72 -1.83
C GLN A 80 8.10 -10.26 -3.26
N THR A 81 7.17 -11.13 -3.70
CA THR A 81 7.14 -11.73 -5.04
C THR A 81 5.73 -11.72 -5.62
N ALA A 82 5.67 -11.73 -6.96
CA ALA A 82 4.49 -12.05 -7.74
C ALA A 82 4.82 -13.23 -8.66
N SER A 83 3.97 -14.26 -8.66
CA SER A 83 4.07 -15.44 -9.51
C SER A 83 2.75 -15.68 -10.24
N TYR A 84 2.79 -16.51 -11.28
CA TYR A 84 1.60 -17.15 -11.83
C TYR A 84 0.98 -18.13 -10.81
N GLU A 85 -0.13 -18.80 -11.16
CA GLU A 85 -0.84 -19.75 -10.29
C GLU A 85 -0.05 -21.04 -10.02
N ASP A 86 0.71 -21.52 -11.01
CA ASP A 86 1.62 -22.68 -10.90
C ASP A 86 2.83 -22.43 -9.97
N GLY A 87 3.11 -21.16 -9.65
CA GLY A 87 4.22 -20.72 -8.80
C GLY A 87 5.42 -20.16 -9.56
N ASP A 88 5.45 -20.20 -10.90
CA ASP A 88 6.56 -19.62 -11.66
C ASP A 88 6.54 -18.07 -11.58
N PRO A 89 7.71 -17.39 -11.49
CA PRO A 89 7.75 -15.93 -11.36
C PRO A 89 7.10 -15.22 -12.54
N MET A 90 6.32 -14.16 -12.29
CA MET A 90 5.71 -13.38 -13.37
C MET A 90 6.77 -12.69 -14.24
N ASP A 91 6.77 -13.03 -15.53
CA ASP A 91 7.63 -12.40 -16.54
C ASP A 91 7.41 -10.89 -16.62
N LEU A 92 8.48 -10.17 -16.94
CA LEU A 92 8.43 -8.72 -17.13
C LEU A 92 7.62 -8.39 -18.39
N HIS A 93 6.59 -7.56 -18.22
CA HIS A 93 5.65 -7.11 -19.26
C HIS A 93 4.70 -8.17 -19.84
N SER A 94 4.75 -9.42 -19.38
CA SER A 94 3.65 -10.37 -19.64
C SER A 94 2.39 -9.95 -18.91
N ALA A 95 1.24 -10.18 -19.52
CA ALA A 95 -0.07 -10.10 -18.87
C ALA A 95 -0.51 -11.50 -18.44
N ALA A 96 -1.01 -11.61 -17.21
CA ALA A 96 -1.61 -12.83 -16.67
C ALA A 96 -3.05 -12.58 -16.23
N ASP A 97 -3.88 -13.61 -16.29
CA ASP A 97 -5.31 -13.55 -15.90
C ASP A 97 -5.50 -13.82 -14.39
N SER A 98 -4.46 -14.37 -13.74
CA SER A 98 -4.32 -14.51 -12.29
C SER A 98 -2.94 -14.03 -11.81
N VAL A 99 -2.81 -13.67 -10.53
CA VAL A 99 -1.51 -13.43 -9.88
C VAL A 99 -1.50 -13.90 -8.44
N THR A 100 -0.45 -14.64 -8.07
CA THR A 100 -0.18 -15.08 -6.69
C THR A 100 0.86 -14.15 -6.06
N LEU A 101 0.44 -13.39 -5.05
CA LEU A 101 1.27 -12.42 -4.32
C LEU A 101 1.71 -13.02 -2.98
N SER A 102 3.01 -13.14 -2.73
CA SER A 102 3.55 -13.89 -1.58
C SER A 102 4.47 -13.08 -0.65
N TRP A 103 4.40 -13.38 0.65
CA TRP A 103 5.23 -12.74 1.69
C TRP A 103 5.50 -13.66 2.88
N THR A 104 6.65 -13.48 3.52
CA THR A 104 6.92 -14.02 4.85
C THR A 104 6.33 -13.11 5.94
N GLY A 105 5.61 -13.70 6.89
CA GLY A 105 5.14 -13.05 8.11
C GLY A 105 6.27 -12.76 9.11
N SER A 106 5.97 -11.97 10.15
CA SER A 106 6.92 -11.62 11.21
C SER A 106 7.31 -12.79 12.13
N ASP A 107 6.56 -13.88 12.05
CA ASP A 107 6.77 -15.17 12.69
C ASP A 107 7.61 -16.15 11.84
N GLY A 108 7.93 -15.78 10.60
CA GLY A 108 8.61 -16.64 9.62
C GLY A 108 7.67 -17.50 8.77
N THR A 109 6.35 -17.43 8.97
CA THR A 109 5.37 -18.19 8.17
C THR A 109 5.30 -17.65 6.75
N MET A 110 5.28 -18.52 5.73
CA MET A 110 5.00 -18.08 4.36
C MET A 110 3.50 -17.92 4.15
N HIS A 111 3.11 -16.81 3.53
CA HIS A 111 1.75 -16.50 3.13
C HIS A 111 1.69 -16.17 1.65
N SER A 112 0.57 -16.47 1.01
CA SER A 112 0.26 -16.10 -0.37
C SER A 112 -1.15 -15.55 -0.49
N SER A 113 -1.46 -14.89 -1.60
CA SER A 113 -2.81 -14.51 -2.00
C SER A 113 -2.93 -14.50 -3.51
N THR A 114 -3.81 -15.34 -4.04
CA THR A 114 -4.05 -15.42 -5.49
C THR A 114 -5.26 -14.57 -5.83
N TYR A 115 -5.10 -13.67 -6.80
CA TYR A 115 -6.14 -12.77 -7.30
C TYR A 115 -6.48 -13.14 -8.74
N GLN A 116 -7.77 -13.21 -9.07
CA GLN A 116 -8.24 -13.64 -10.39
C GLN A 116 -9.68 -13.17 -10.63
N VAL A 117 -10.16 -13.31 -11.86
CA VAL A 117 -11.61 -13.30 -12.16
C VAL A 117 -12.12 -14.73 -12.25
N SER A 118 -13.35 -14.94 -11.80
CA SER A 118 -14.04 -16.22 -11.71
C SER A 118 -15.51 -15.98 -12.07
N GLY A 119 -15.85 -16.17 -13.35
CA GLY A 119 -17.13 -15.73 -13.90
C GLY A 119 -17.33 -14.22 -13.74
N ASP A 120 -18.44 -13.79 -13.11
CA ASP A 120 -18.70 -12.38 -12.86
C ASP A 120 -18.04 -11.82 -11.57
N SER A 121 -17.24 -12.62 -10.84
CA SER A 121 -16.59 -12.16 -9.60
C SER A 121 -15.10 -11.90 -9.79
N PHE A 122 -14.62 -10.78 -9.25
CA PHE A 122 -13.19 -10.56 -8.99
C PHE A 122 -12.88 -11.05 -7.58
N GLU A 123 -12.00 -12.03 -7.46
CA GLU A 123 -11.80 -12.84 -6.26
C GLU A 123 -10.37 -12.77 -5.72
N ARG A 124 -10.23 -13.11 -4.44
CA ARG A 124 -8.94 -13.36 -3.79
C ARG A 124 -9.01 -14.62 -2.95
N ASP A 125 -8.23 -15.64 -3.29
CA ASP A 125 -7.90 -16.71 -2.34
C ASP A 125 -6.87 -16.21 -1.31
N TYR A 126 -7.11 -16.50 -0.03
CA TYR A 126 -6.13 -16.44 1.04
C TYR A 126 -6.04 -17.77 1.80
N GLY A 127 -5.30 -18.73 1.24
CA GLY A 127 -5.01 -20.02 1.87
C GLY A 127 -6.20 -20.99 1.88
N GLY A 128 -6.86 -21.18 0.74
CA GLY A 128 -8.09 -21.98 0.61
C GLY A 128 -9.33 -21.24 1.11
N ARG A 129 -9.34 -19.91 1.06
CA ARG A 129 -10.43 -19.03 1.47
C ARG A 129 -10.68 -17.96 0.40
N ILE A 130 -11.65 -18.22 -0.45
CA ILE A 130 -12.11 -17.28 -1.47
C ILE A 130 -12.81 -16.07 -0.81
N ASN A 131 -12.44 -14.87 -1.24
CA ASN A 131 -13.06 -13.62 -0.87
C ASN A 131 -13.51 -12.93 -2.17
N HIS A 132 -14.81 -12.84 -2.41
CA HIS A 132 -15.36 -12.04 -3.50
C HIS A 132 -15.10 -10.55 -3.19
N LEU A 133 -14.25 -9.90 -3.98
CA LEU A 133 -13.89 -8.50 -3.81
C LEU A 133 -14.85 -7.60 -4.58
N ALA A 134 -15.22 -8.00 -5.79
CA ALA A 134 -16.27 -7.35 -6.60
C ALA A 134 -17.08 -8.38 -7.38
N ASN A 135 -18.23 -7.92 -7.87
CA ASN A 135 -19.18 -8.65 -8.71
C ASN A 135 -19.44 -7.79 -9.96
N ARG A 136 -19.90 -8.42 -11.06
CA ARG A 136 -19.85 -7.86 -12.42
C ARG A 136 -18.45 -7.49 -12.90
N ALA A 137 -17.44 -8.28 -12.52
CA ALA A 137 -16.25 -8.37 -13.35
C ALA A 137 -16.68 -8.82 -14.75
N VAL A 138 -16.08 -8.26 -15.80
CA VAL A 138 -16.24 -8.76 -17.16
C VAL A 138 -15.35 -10.01 -17.29
N ASP A 139 -15.84 -11.06 -17.93
CA ASP A 139 -15.06 -12.28 -18.18
C ASP A 139 -13.82 -11.96 -19.04
N ASP A 140 -12.73 -12.71 -18.88
CA ASP A 140 -11.41 -12.45 -19.52
C ASP A 140 -10.89 -10.99 -19.39
N SER A 141 -11.30 -10.24 -18.35
CA SER A 141 -10.98 -8.80 -18.23
C SER A 141 -9.96 -8.41 -17.16
N ALA A 142 -9.55 -9.33 -16.29
CA ALA A 142 -8.45 -9.11 -15.36
C ALA A 142 -7.11 -9.32 -16.08
N ARG A 143 -6.24 -8.30 -16.06
CA ARG A 143 -4.89 -8.40 -16.61
C ARG A 143 -3.89 -7.86 -15.61
N PHE A 144 -3.12 -8.77 -15.02
CA PHE A 144 -2.01 -8.45 -14.13
C PHE A 144 -0.74 -8.29 -14.96
N ILE A 145 -0.04 -7.16 -14.82
CA ILE A 145 1.21 -6.89 -15.56
C ILE A 145 2.31 -6.51 -14.58
N HIS A 146 3.40 -7.27 -14.58
CA HIS A 146 4.54 -7.09 -13.68
C HIS A 146 5.70 -6.35 -14.38
N CYS A 147 6.29 -5.35 -13.72
CA CYS A 147 7.38 -4.53 -14.26
C CYS A 147 8.35 -4.09 -13.14
N GLY A 148 9.34 -4.94 -12.84
CA GLY A 148 10.42 -4.66 -11.90
C GLY A 148 9.97 -4.69 -10.44
N ASN A 149 9.37 -3.59 -9.97
CA ASN A 149 8.63 -3.56 -8.70
C ASN A 149 7.26 -2.89 -8.82
N LEU A 150 6.85 -2.49 -10.03
CA LEU A 150 5.50 -2.03 -10.35
C LEU A 150 4.62 -3.24 -10.66
N LEU A 151 3.41 -3.25 -10.13
CA LEU A 151 2.37 -4.22 -10.47
C LEU A 151 1.12 -3.47 -10.93
N THR A 152 0.63 -3.82 -12.11
CA THR A 152 -0.59 -3.26 -12.71
C THR A 152 -1.72 -4.27 -12.61
N LEU A 153 -2.92 -3.79 -12.33
CA LEU A 153 -4.19 -4.49 -12.53
C LEU A 153 -5.05 -3.67 -13.50
N GLU A 154 -5.30 -4.20 -14.69
CA GLU A 154 -6.42 -3.78 -15.53
C GLU A 154 -7.61 -4.68 -15.17
N LEU A 155 -8.80 -4.14 -14.93
CA LEU A 155 -9.98 -4.93 -14.56
C LEU A 155 -11.25 -4.34 -15.18
N GLY A 156 -11.96 -5.12 -16.00
CA GLY A 156 -13.25 -4.72 -16.55
C GLY A 156 -14.39 -4.90 -15.55
N VAL A 157 -15.22 -3.88 -15.38
CA VAL A 157 -16.46 -3.96 -14.55
C VAL A 157 -17.63 -3.23 -15.21
N GLU A 158 -18.80 -3.89 -15.20
CA GLU A 158 -20.06 -3.25 -15.58
C GLU A 158 -20.69 -2.45 -14.42
N ASP A 159 -20.53 -1.12 -14.46
CA ASP A 159 -21.35 -0.22 -13.62
C ASP A 159 -22.85 -0.38 -13.95
N GLU A 160 -23.17 -0.41 -15.25
CA GLU A 160 -24.49 -0.66 -15.83
C GLU A 160 -24.38 -1.71 -16.97
N PRO A 161 -25.43 -2.50 -17.26
CA PRO A 161 -25.36 -3.56 -18.29
C PRO A 161 -25.00 -3.00 -19.68
N GLY A 162 -23.96 -3.53 -20.30
CA GLY A 162 -23.41 -3.04 -21.57
C GLY A 162 -22.46 -1.84 -21.45
N SER A 163 -22.17 -1.36 -20.23
CA SER A 163 -21.16 -0.33 -19.98
C SER A 163 -19.84 -0.97 -19.51
N ASP A 164 -19.13 -1.65 -20.41
CA ASP A 164 -17.76 -2.10 -20.16
C ASP A 164 -16.84 -0.90 -19.87
N ARG A 165 -16.23 -0.90 -18.69
CA ARG A 165 -15.19 0.03 -18.27
C ARG A 165 -14.03 -0.78 -17.74
N LYS A 166 -12.83 -0.57 -18.28
CA LYS A 166 -11.58 -1.22 -17.84
C LYS A 166 -10.64 -0.21 -17.16
N PRO A 167 -10.96 0.26 -15.93
CA PRO A 167 -10.04 1.07 -15.16
C PRO A 167 -8.73 0.32 -14.87
N VAL A 168 -7.63 1.08 -14.91
CA VAL A 168 -6.28 0.58 -14.62
C VAL A 168 -5.86 1.07 -13.24
N LEU A 169 -5.36 0.15 -12.43
CA LEU A 169 -4.81 0.39 -11.10
C LEU A 169 -3.31 0.07 -11.10
N TRP A 170 -2.51 1.01 -10.61
CA TRP A 170 -1.08 0.81 -10.37
C TRP A 170 -0.79 0.70 -8.87
N THR A 171 0.07 -0.25 -8.53
CA THR A 171 0.59 -0.46 -7.17
C THR A 171 2.02 -1.01 -7.24
N TYR A 172 2.66 -1.25 -6.09
CA TYR A 172 4.05 -1.68 -6.04
C TYR A 172 4.21 -2.92 -5.17
N LEU A 173 5.11 -3.82 -5.59
CA LEU A 173 5.64 -4.86 -4.71
C LEU A 173 6.57 -4.24 -3.67
N ARG A 174 6.62 -4.86 -2.50
CA ARG A 174 7.55 -4.50 -1.43
C ARG A 174 8.98 -4.78 -1.88
N ARG A 175 9.83 -3.76 -1.93
CA ARG A 175 11.28 -3.97 -2.08
C ARG A 175 11.80 -4.84 -0.94
N GLN A 176 12.48 -5.92 -1.30
CA GLN A 176 13.51 -6.51 -0.45
C GLN A 176 14.72 -5.56 -0.44
N ASN A 177 15.28 -5.34 0.75
CA ASN A 177 16.50 -4.56 1.02
C ASN A 177 17.54 -5.48 1.64
#